data_AF-A0A073JYP4-F1
#
_entry.id   AF-A0A073JYP4-F1
#
_cell.length_a   1.000
_cell.length_b   1.000
_cell.length_c   1.000
_cell.angle_alpha   90.00
_cell.angle_beta   90.00
_cell.angle_gamma   90.00
#
_symmetry.space_group_name_H-M   'P 1'
#
loop_
_entity.id
_entity.type
_entity.pdbx_description
1 polymer ?
#
loop_
_entity_poly.entity_id
_entity_poly.type
_entity_poly.pdbx_seq_one_letter_code
_entity_poly.pdbx_strand_id
1 'polypeptide(L)'
;MYNKIMFMETEISVLIRERSLHIENTESLRRILKKKNAPLKLAQYLKQEHTNQYGTFLNISDESLAIEIIGHVYIGNFADILKNIPRVPKIAPIIVERAYRITDHTDIIDCGEKEVDSNRWVWDKLAVLYDAIMNNMYHILQKK
;
A
#
# COMPACT_ATOMS: atom_id res chain seq x y z
N MET A 1 14.39 -5.85 13.84
CA MET A 1 15.37 -5.03 13.11
C MET A 1 14.91 -4.95 11.67
N TYR A 2 15.02 -3.80 11.01
CA TYR A 2 14.68 -3.70 9.58
C TYR A 2 15.70 -4.47 8.75
N ASN A 3 15.21 -5.26 7.81
CA ASN A 3 16.01 -5.99 6.85
C ASN A 3 16.05 -5.21 5.54
N LYS A 4 17.21 -5.22 4.87
CA LYS A 4 17.33 -4.74 3.50
C LYS A 4 17.02 -5.89 2.56
N ILE A 5 16.06 -5.71 1.67
CA ILE A 5 15.68 -6.69 0.65
C ILE A 5 15.77 -6.07 -0.75
N MET A 6 16.15 -6.87 -1.73
CA MET A 6 16.28 -6.45 -3.12
C MET A 6 14.98 -6.68 -3.87
N PHE A 7 14.34 -5.61 -4.32
CA PHE A 7 13.13 -5.66 -5.13
C PHE A 7 13.32 -4.88 -6.43
N MET A 8 13.22 -5.57 -7.58
CA MET A 8 13.53 -5.04 -8.93
C MET A 8 14.78 -4.15 -8.97
N GLU A 9 15.93 -4.70 -8.53
CA GLU A 9 17.24 -4.03 -8.50
C GLU A 9 17.31 -2.81 -7.57
N THR A 10 16.30 -2.61 -6.71
CA THR A 10 16.25 -1.53 -5.72
C THR A 10 16.23 -2.12 -4.32
N GLU A 11 17.11 -1.62 -3.45
CA GLU A 11 17.07 -1.97 -2.04
C GLU A 11 15.91 -1.24 -1.34
N ILE A 12 15.11 -1.98 -0.57
CA ILE A 12 14.06 -1.44 0.29
C ILE A 12 14.25 -1.95 1.73
N SER A 13 13.84 -1.13 2.70
CA SER A 13 13.92 -1.46 4.13
C SER A 13 12.57 -1.98 4.60
N VAL A 14 12.53 -3.21 5.10
CA VAL A 14 11.30 -3.84 5.56
C VAL A 14 11.51 -4.55 6.89
N LEU A 15 10.58 -4.37 7.82
CA LEU A 15 10.45 -5.20 9.01
C LEU A 15 9.25 -6.12 8.81
N ILE A 16 9.52 -7.42 8.72
CA ILE A 16 8.51 -8.47 8.61
C ILE A 16 8.24 -9.02 10.02
N ARG A 17 6.98 -8.93 10.44
CA ARG A 17 6.46 -9.51 11.69
C ARG A 17 5.42 -10.57 11.37
N GLU A 18 5.08 -11.38 12.36
CA GLU A 18 4.17 -12.53 12.20
C GLU A 18 2.79 -12.19 11.64
N ARG A 19 2.34 -10.94 11.83
CA ARG A 19 0.99 -10.48 11.43
C ARG A 19 1.01 -9.11 10.76
N SER A 20 2.19 -8.59 10.43
CA SER A 20 2.34 -7.26 9.82
C SER A 20 3.66 -7.10 9.07
N LEU A 21 3.67 -6.11 8.18
CA LEU A 21 4.83 -5.62 7.45
C LEU A 21 4.98 -4.14 7.77
N HIS A 22 6.21 -3.69 7.96
CA HIS A 22 6.52 -2.27 8.08
C HIS A 22 7.54 -1.92 7.01
N ILE A 23 7.24 -0.96 6.15
CA ILE A 23 8.08 -0.60 5.01
C ILE A 23 8.52 0.86 5.18
N GLU A 24 9.82 1.14 5.12
CA GLU A 24 10.29 2.53 5.13
C GLU A 24 9.94 3.22 3.81
N ASN A 25 9.31 4.40 3.89
CA ASN A 25 8.94 5.23 2.75
C ASN A 25 10.12 6.02 2.19
N THR A 26 11.13 5.30 1.72
CA THR A 26 12.35 5.87 1.14
C THR A 26 12.12 6.41 -0.27
N GLU A 27 13.02 7.28 -0.72
CA GLU A 27 12.99 7.79 -2.11
C GLU A 27 13.18 6.67 -3.15
N SER A 28 13.94 5.63 -2.81
CA SER A 28 14.10 4.43 -3.62
C SER A 28 12.77 3.70 -3.82
N LEU A 29 12.02 3.50 -2.73
CA LEU A 29 10.68 2.90 -2.77
C LEU A 29 9.71 3.76 -3.61
N ARG A 30 9.71 5.08 -3.41
CA ARG A 30 8.89 6.00 -4.21
C ARG A 30 9.16 5.80 -5.70
N ARG A 31 10.42 5.87 -6.12
CA ARG A 31 10.83 5.76 -7.52
C ARG A 31 10.40 4.45 -8.18
N ILE A 32 10.59 3.31 -7.51
CA ILE A 32 10.22 2.02 -8.08
C ILE A 32 8.70 1.87 -8.23
N LEU A 33 7.92 2.41 -7.29
CA LEU A 33 6.46 2.35 -7.30
C LEU A 33 5.81 3.21 -8.40
N LYS A 34 6.56 4.07 -9.11
CA LYS A 34 6.06 4.73 -10.33
C LYS A 34 5.82 3.75 -11.49
N LYS A 35 6.42 2.56 -11.47
CA LYS A 35 6.23 1.53 -12.49
C LYS A 35 4.87 0.84 -12.29
N LYS A 36 4.04 0.76 -13.36
CA LYS A 36 2.63 0.31 -13.31
C LYS A 36 2.36 -0.96 -12.49
N ASN A 37 3.24 -1.95 -12.61
CA ASN A 37 3.05 -3.26 -11.99
C ASN A 37 3.85 -3.43 -10.68
N ALA A 38 4.63 -2.44 -10.26
CA ALA A 38 5.51 -2.57 -9.09
C ALA A 38 4.76 -2.75 -7.76
N PRO A 39 3.64 -2.06 -7.46
CA PRO A 39 2.97 -2.19 -6.16
C PRO A 39 2.39 -3.58 -5.93
N LEU A 40 1.70 -4.15 -6.93
CA LEU A 40 1.16 -5.51 -6.84
C LEU A 40 2.28 -6.55 -6.71
N LYS A 41 3.35 -6.41 -7.51
CA LYS A 41 4.52 -7.28 -7.43
C LYS A 41 5.21 -7.17 -6.07
N LEU A 42 5.27 -5.96 -5.49
CA LEU A 42 5.84 -5.75 -4.17
C LEU A 42 4.98 -6.41 -3.10
N ALA A 43 3.65 -6.24 -3.15
CA ALA A 43 2.73 -6.89 -2.23
C ALA A 43 2.88 -8.42 -2.25
N GLN A 44 2.92 -9.02 -3.44
CA GLN A 44 3.14 -10.46 -3.63
C GLN A 44 4.51 -10.90 -3.11
N TYR A 45 5.56 -10.15 -3.43
CA TYR A 45 6.91 -10.44 -2.98
C TYR A 45 7.00 -10.42 -1.45
N LEU A 46 6.50 -9.37 -0.79
CA LEU A 46 6.54 -9.25 0.67
C LEU A 46 5.72 -10.32 1.37
N LYS A 47 4.56 -10.72 0.81
CA LYS A 47 3.77 -11.84 1.34
C LYS A 47 4.50 -13.17 1.20
N GLN A 48 5.25 -13.37 0.10
CA GLN A 48 6.09 -14.54 -0.06
C GLN A 48 7.23 -14.55 0.97
N GLU A 49 7.93 -13.43 1.15
CA GLU A 49 8.99 -13.30 2.18
C GLU A 49 8.44 -13.55 3.59
N HIS A 50 7.25 -13.02 3.90
CA HIS A 50 6.54 -13.32 5.14
C HIS A 50 6.29 -14.82 5.31
N THR A 51 5.75 -15.47 4.28
CA THR A 51 5.45 -16.90 4.29
C THR A 51 6.71 -17.73 4.46
N ASN A 52 7.82 -17.33 3.85
CA ASN A 52 9.13 -17.98 4.01
C ASN A 52 9.64 -17.85 5.46
N GLN A 53 9.38 -16.72 6.12
CA GLN A 53 9.85 -16.45 7.48
C GLN A 53 9.00 -17.13 8.56
N TYR A 54 7.67 -17.18 8.40
CA TYR A 54 6.75 -17.66 9.45
C TYR A 54 6.05 -18.98 9.12
N GLY A 55 6.16 -19.48 7.89
CA GLY A 55 5.44 -20.68 7.44
C GLY A 55 3.93 -20.50 7.29
N THR A 56 3.43 -19.27 7.47
CA THR A 56 2.01 -18.92 7.39
C THR A 56 1.81 -17.75 6.43
N PHE A 57 0.65 -17.75 5.77
CA PHE A 57 0.27 -16.67 4.87
C PHE A 57 -0.17 -15.45 5.66
N LEU A 58 0.36 -14.27 5.30
CA LEU A 58 -0.16 -13.00 5.80
C LEU A 58 -1.57 -12.78 5.24
N ASN A 59 -2.57 -12.67 6.12
CA ASN A 59 -3.99 -12.64 5.76
C ASN A 59 -4.47 -11.26 5.28
N ILE A 60 -3.88 -10.79 4.18
CA ILE A 60 -4.19 -9.55 3.48
C ILE A 60 -4.21 -9.86 1.97
N SER A 61 -5.18 -9.37 1.20
CA SER A 61 -5.16 -9.57 -0.25
C SER A 61 -4.03 -8.77 -0.91
N ASP A 62 -3.53 -9.23 -2.06
CA ASP A 62 -2.43 -8.56 -2.78
C ASP A 62 -2.83 -7.14 -3.20
N GLU A 63 -4.08 -6.97 -3.64
CA GLU A 63 -4.64 -5.68 -4.05
C GLU A 63 -4.81 -4.73 -2.87
N SER A 64 -5.28 -5.22 -1.71
CA SER A 64 -5.44 -4.42 -0.49
C SER A 64 -4.07 -3.91 -0.01
N LEU A 65 -3.08 -4.79 0.03
CA LEU A 65 -1.71 -4.45 0.40
C LEU A 65 -1.08 -3.47 -0.61
N ALA A 66 -1.27 -3.69 -1.91
CA ALA A 66 -0.75 -2.79 -2.94
C ALA A 66 -1.37 -1.39 -2.86
N ILE A 67 -2.68 -1.30 -2.60
CA ILE A 67 -3.40 -0.03 -2.43
C ILE A 67 -2.94 0.71 -1.19
N GLU A 68 -2.73 0.01 -0.07
CA GLU A 68 -2.17 0.60 1.14
C GLU A 68 -0.76 1.17 0.89
N ILE A 69 0.14 0.39 0.29
CA ILE A 69 1.49 0.85 -0.04
C ILE A 69 1.45 2.12 -0.88
N ILE A 70 0.67 2.12 -1.97
CA ILE A 70 0.55 3.30 -2.84
C ILE A 70 -0.14 4.48 -2.15
N GLY A 71 -1.16 4.20 -1.35
CA GLY A 71 -1.91 5.20 -0.60
C GLY A 71 -1.04 5.94 0.41
N HIS A 72 -0.16 5.24 1.12
CA HIS A 72 0.78 5.86 2.04
C HIS A 72 1.91 6.60 1.33
N VAL A 73 2.48 6.02 0.26
CA VAL A 73 3.63 6.61 -0.45
C VAL A 73 3.24 7.90 -1.18
N TYR A 74 2.06 7.92 -1.80
CA TYR A 74 1.59 9.00 -2.66
C TYR A 74 0.29 9.63 -2.16
N ILE A 75 0.19 9.86 -0.85
CA ILE A 75 -1.08 10.24 -0.22
C ILE A 75 -1.81 11.42 -0.89
N GLY A 76 -1.09 12.50 -1.21
CA GLY A 76 -1.71 13.68 -1.82
C GLY A 76 -2.39 13.32 -3.15
N ASN A 77 -1.69 12.57 -4.00
CA ASN A 77 -2.25 12.09 -5.26
C ASN A 77 -3.38 11.08 -5.06
N PHE A 78 -3.21 10.17 -4.10
CA PHE A 78 -4.18 9.13 -3.80
C PHE A 78 -5.52 9.72 -3.37
N ALA A 79 -5.48 10.69 -2.45
CA ALA A 79 -6.70 11.29 -1.93
C ALA A 79 -7.43 12.16 -2.97
N ASP A 80 -6.72 12.78 -3.90
CA ASP A 80 -7.33 13.47 -5.03
C ASP A 80 -7.97 12.50 -6.04
N ILE A 81 -7.38 11.33 -6.26
CA ILE A 81 -7.97 10.30 -7.11
C ILE A 81 -9.24 9.73 -6.50
N LEU A 82 -9.25 9.45 -5.20
CA LEU A 82 -10.45 8.93 -4.53
C LEU A 82 -11.64 9.88 -4.64
N LYS A 83 -11.43 11.21 -4.66
CA LYS A 83 -12.51 12.19 -4.88
C LYS A 83 -13.11 12.11 -6.28
N ASN A 84 -12.33 11.67 -7.27
CA ASN A 84 -12.68 11.74 -8.69
C ASN A 84 -13.19 10.42 -9.27
N ILE A 85 -13.11 9.30 -8.55
CA ILE A 85 -13.62 8.01 -9.03
C ILE A 85 -15.16 7.97 -8.87
N PRO A 86 -15.93 7.93 -9.97
CA PRO A 86 -17.37 7.73 -9.89
C PRO A 86 -17.59 6.29 -9.39
N ARG A 87 -18.32 6.12 -8.28
CA ARG A 87 -18.58 4.84 -7.55
C ARG A 87 -17.67 4.53 -6.36
N VAL A 88 -16.86 5.46 -5.84
CA VAL A 88 -16.41 5.29 -4.45
C VAL A 88 -17.68 5.24 -3.58
N PRO A 89 -17.91 4.17 -2.79
CA PRO A 89 -19.18 3.94 -2.10
C PRO A 89 -19.54 5.15 -1.21
N LYS A 90 -20.82 5.37 -0.87
CA LYS A 90 -21.29 6.54 -0.07
C LYS A 90 -20.56 6.79 1.27
N ILE A 91 -19.72 5.85 1.72
CA ILE A 91 -18.76 5.97 2.83
C ILE A 91 -17.42 6.62 2.42
N ALA A 92 -17.28 7.06 1.17
CA ALA A 92 -16.11 7.74 0.61
C ALA A 92 -15.63 8.90 1.48
N PRO A 93 -16.49 9.76 2.06
CA PRO A 93 -16.01 10.83 2.92
C PRO A 93 -15.28 10.30 4.14
N ILE A 94 -15.79 9.23 4.78
CA ILE A 94 -15.17 8.61 5.96
C ILE A 94 -13.89 7.88 5.58
N ILE A 95 -13.88 7.17 4.44
CA ILE A 95 -12.70 6.48 3.91
C ILE A 95 -11.60 7.50 3.58
N VAL A 96 -11.95 8.58 2.88
CA VAL A 96 -11.04 9.65 2.48
C VAL A 96 -10.54 10.38 3.72
N GLU A 97 -11.42 10.76 4.65
CA GLU A 97 -11.06 11.40 5.91
C GLU A 97 -10.13 10.52 6.75
N ARG A 98 -10.42 9.22 6.87
CA ARG A 98 -9.52 8.29 7.56
C ARG A 98 -8.21 8.12 6.82
N ALA A 99 -8.22 7.99 5.50
CA ALA A 99 -7.00 7.94 4.69
C ALA A 99 -6.12 9.18 4.97
N TYR A 100 -6.70 10.39 5.03
CA TYR A 100 -5.98 11.60 5.43
C TYR A 100 -5.46 11.53 6.88
N ARG A 101 -6.24 11.06 7.86
CA ARG A 101 -5.77 10.95 9.25
C ARG A 101 -4.69 9.89 9.47
N ILE A 102 -4.67 8.84 8.64
CA ILE A 102 -3.64 7.80 8.66
C ILE A 102 -2.27 8.36 8.23
N THR A 103 -2.20 9.60 7.73
CA THR A 103 -1.01 10.15 7.07
C THR A 103 -0.19 11.15 7.87
N ASP A 104 -0.47 11.29 9.16
CA ASP A 104 0.42 12.07 10.05
C ASP A 104 1.81 11.42 10.22
N HIS A 105 1.95 10.14 9.86
CA HIS A 105 3.23 9.41 9.84
C HIS A 105 3.40 8.62 8.53
N THR A 106 3.95 9.26 7.49
CA THR A 106 4.21 8.60 6.20
C THR A 106 5.60 7.98 6.08
N ASP A 107 6.46 8.12 7.09
CA ASP A 107 7.83 7.62 7.06
C ASP A 107 7.90 6.08 7.07
N ILE A 108 6.89 5.46 7.69
CA ILE A 108 6.72 4.01 7.76
C ILE A 108 5.32 3.66 7.27
N ILE A 109 5.24 2.65 6.41
CA ILE A 109 4.00 2.07 5.91
C ILE A 109 3.72 0.83 6.76
N ASP A 110 2.74 0.91 7.64
CA ASP A 110 2.36 -0.18 8.55
C ASP A 110 1.22 -0.99 7.95
N CYS A 111 1.54 -2.14 7.36
CA CYS A 111 0.56 -3.05 6.76
C CYS A 111 0.27 -4.22 7.69
N GLY A 112 -0.92 -4.26 8.30
CA GLY A 112 -1.28 -5.29 9.27
C GLY A 112 -2.54 -6.08 8.93
N GLU A 113 -2.66 -7.30 9.48
CA GLU A 113 -3.92 -8.05 9.47
C GLU A 113 -5.02 -7.30 10.26
N LYS A 114 -6.30 -7.66 10.06
CA LYS A 114 -7.45 -6.97 10.66
C LYS A 114 -7.40 -6.83 12.17
N GLU A 115 -6.75 -7.78 12.84
CA GLU A 115 -6.62 -7.84 14.29
C GLU A 115 -5.50 -6.93 14.82
N VAL A 116 -4.57 -6.48 13.97
CA VAL A 116 -3.44 -5.62 14.35
C VAL A 116 -3.45 -4.24 13.66
N ASP A 117 -4.10 -4.12 12.50
CA ASP A 117 -4.36 -2.86 11.80
C ASP A 117 -5.86 -2.52 11.84
N SER A 118 -6.20 -1.55 12.69
CA SER A 118 -7.56 -1.04 12.85
C SER A 118 -8.15 -0.37 11.59
N ASN A 119 -7.31 0.02 10.63
CA ASN A 119 -7.70 0.62 9.36
C ASN A 119 -7.74 -0.39 8.22
N ARG A 120 -7.47 -1.69 8.47
CA ARG A 120 -7.41 -2.69 7.41
C ARG A 120 -8.66 -2.74 6.55
N TRP A 121 -9.83 -2.55 7.16
CA TRP A 121 -11.11 -2.52 6.47
C TRP A 121 -11.22 -1.41 5.41
N VAL A 122 -10.50 -0.29 5.57
CA VAL A 122 -10.48 0.82 4.61
C VAL A 122 -9.81 0.34 3.32
N TRP A 123 -8.61 -0.21 3.47
CA TRP A 123 -7.79 -0.72 2.37
C TRP A 123 -8.48 -1.88 1.65
N ASP A 124 -9.08 -2.81 2.40
CA ASP A 124 -9.84 -3.93 1.83
C ASP A 124 -11.03 -3.46 0.98
N LYS A 125 -11.73 -2.39 1.42
CA LYS A 125 -12.84 -1.83 0.63
C LYS A 125 -12.35 -1.10 -0.62
N LEU A 126 -11.20 -0.42 -0.53
CA LEU A 126 -10.59 0.26 -1.68
C LEU A 126 -10.04 -0.73 -2.71
N ALA A 127 -9.60 -1.92 -2.28
CA ALA A 127 -9.12 -2.99 -3.15
C ALA A 127 -10.16 -3.44 -4.20
N VAL A 128 -11.46 -3.33 -3.90
CA VAL A 128 -12.52 -3.62 -4.89
C VAL A 128 -12.46 -2.69 -6.11
N LEU A 129 -11.88 -1.49 -5.95
CA LEU A 129 -11.68 -0.50 -7.00
C LEU A 129 -10.22 -0.46 -7.49
N TYR A 130 -9.44 -1.51 -7.24
CA TYR A 130 -8.00 -1.56 -7.52
C TYR A 130 -7.65 -1.02 -8.91
N ASP A 131 -8.25 -1.57 -9.98
CA ASP A 131 -7.93 -1.16 -11.34
C ASP A 131 -8.24 0.31 -11.60
N ALA A 132 -9.38 0.81 -11.09
CA ALA A 132 -9.76 2.21 -11.25
C ALA A 132 -8.77 3.12 -10.53
N ILE A 133 -8.41 2.79 -9.29
CA ILE A 133 -7.47 3.58 -8.48
C ILE A 133 -6.09 3.57 -9.14
N MET A 134 -5.55 2.39 -9.45
CA MET A 134 -4.21 2.26 -10.00
C MET A 134 -4.08 2.92 -11.37
N ASN A 135 -5.05 2.75 -12.28
CA ASN A 135 -5.01 3.41 -13.59
C ASN A 135 -4.99 4.94 -13.47
N ASN A 136 -5.79 5.50 -12.56
CA ASN A 136 -5.77 6.95 -12.29
C ASN A 136 -4.45 7.39 -11.63
N MET A 137 -3.93 6.62 -10.66
CA MET A 137 -2.63 6.90 -10.02
C MET A 137 -1.52 7.02 -11.05
N TYR A 138 -1.39 6.04 -11.96
CA TYR A 138 -0.33 6.08 -12.96
C TYR A 138 -0.50 7.17 -14.00
N HIS A 139 -1.74 7.53 -14.33
CA HIS A 139 -1.98 8.68 -15.19
C HIS A 139 -1.41 9.98 -14.59
N ILE A 140 -1.51 10.16 -13.27
CA ILE A 140 -0.96 11.34 -12.58
C ILE A 140 0.56 11.21 -12.39
N LEU A 141 1.05 10.04 -11.97
CA LEU A 141 2.48 9.82 -11.70
C LEU A 141 3.36 9.91 -12.95
N GLN A 142 2.81 9.68 -14.15
CA GLN A 142 3.53 9.85 -15.43
C GLN A 142 3.58 11.30 -15.93
N LYS A 143 2.70 12.18 -15.41
CA LYS A 143 2.66 13.60 -15.81
C LYS A 143 3.62 14.49 -15.01
N LYS A 144 4.31 13.94 -14.01
CA LYS A 144 5.24 14.63 -13.11
C LYS A 144 6.63 14.01 -13.16
#